data_AF-A0A9P0JUN9-F1
#
_entry.id   AF-A0A9P0JUN9-F1
#
_cell.length_a   1.000
_cell.length_b   1.000
_cell.length_c   1.000
_cell.angle_alpha   90.00
_cell.angle_beta   90.00
_cell.angle_gamma   90.00
#
_symmetry.space_group_name_H-M   'P 1'
#
loop_
_entity.id
_entity.type
_entity.pdbx_description
1 polymer ?
#
loop_
_entity_poly.entity_id
_entity_poly.type
_entity_poly.pdbx_seq_one_letter_code
_entity_poly.pdbx_strand_id
1 'polypeptide(L)'
;MLCVFYFPNFLLFDILGKPVISSINISDLRSVSKSELSDIANAIIDGSDALMIPQSACTKDIFNSICVICKEAEPAVYQRNIFEELITITPAPMEALYGVAISAVEASLRTSAAAIVCLTSSGRTAKLLANFQVSSLHHYYYFVLLMK
;
A
#
# COMPACT_ATOMS: atom_id res chain seq x y z
N MET A 1 -21.30 12.81 5.74
CA MET A 1 -20.36 12.94 4.60
C MET A 1 -18.99 12.52 5.14
N LEU A 2 -18.30 11.59 4.48
CA LEU A 2 -17.08 10.91 4.98
C LEU A 2 -15.86 11.42 4.20
N CYS A 3 -14.71 11.60 4.84
CA CYS A 3 -13.45 11.89 4.13
C CYS A 3 -12.71 10.57 3.88
N VAL A 4 -12.26 10.34 2.64
CA VAL A 4 -11.38 9.22 2.29
C VAL A 4 -9.97 9.75 2.07
N PHE A 5 -9.01 9.25 2.83
CA PHE A 5 -7.60 9.57 2.67
C PHE A 5 -6.93 8.47 1.84
N TYR A 6 -6.63 8.80 0.59
CA TYR A 6 -5.77 7.98 -0.26
C TYR A 6 -4.32 8.26 0.07
N PHE A 7 -3.56 7.21 0.36
CA PHE A 7 -2.13 7.33 0.57
C PHE A 7 -1.42 7.37 -0.79
N PRO A 8 -0.64 8.44 -1.11
CA PRO A 8 -0.04 8.60 -2.43
C PRO A 8 1.02 7.56 -2.78
N ASN A 9 1.54 6.83 -1.79
CA ASN A 9 2.52 5.75 -1.98
C ASN A 9 1.91 4.33 -1.84
N PHE A 10 0.60 4.24 -1.61
CA PHE A 10 -0.09 3.02 -1.20
C PHE A 10 -1.20 2.74 -2.22
N LEU A 11 -0.88 1.93 -3.22
CA LEU A 11 -1.89 1.21 -3.98
C LEU A 11 -1.71 -0.25 -3.59
N LEU A 12 -2.16 -0.57 -2.39
CA LEU A 12 -2.07 -1.89 -1.78
C LEU A 12 -3.36 -2.65 -2.01
N PHE A 13 -3.53 -3.15 -3.23
CA PHE A 13 -4.72 -3.91 -3.56
C PHE A 13 -4.78 -5.24 -2.76
N ASP A 14 -5.98 -5.67 -2.41
CA ASP A 14 -6.26 -7.03 -1.91
C ASP A 14 -5.69 -8.10 -2.87
N ILE A 15 -5.64 -9.37 -2.46
CA ILE A 15 -5.17 -10.52 -3.26
C ILE A 15 -5.84 -10.59 -4.66
N LEU A 16 -6.98 -9.93 -4.85
CA LEU A 16 -7.71 -9.81 -6.12
C LEU A 16 -7.45 -8.51 -6.92
N GLY A 17 -6.52 -7.64 -6.52
CA GLY A 17 -6.27 -6.38 -7.21
C GLY A 17 -7.37 -5.31 -6.98
N LYS A 18 -8.12 -5.41 -5.88
CA LYS A 18 -9.21 -4.50 -5.51
C LYS A 18 -8.80 -3.60 -4.34
N PRO A 19 -9.15 -2.30 -4.37
CA PRO A 19 -8.79 -1.42 -3.28
C PRO A 19 -9.60 -1.73 -2.01
N VAL A 20 -8.93 -1.81 -0.87
CA VAL A 20 -9.49 -2.01 0.47
C VAL A 20 -9.49 -0.67 1.20
N ILE A 21 -10.65 -0.26 1.70
CA ILE A 21 -10.79 0.98 2.47
C ILE A 21 -11.20 0.61 3.89
N SER A 22 -10.36 0.94 4.87
CA SER A 22 -10.66 0.70 6.28
C SER A 22 -11.32 1.93 6.89
N SER A 23 -12.48 1.72 7.52
CA SER A 23 -13.21 2.77 8.24
C SER A 23 -12.67 2.89 9.65
N ILE A 24 -12.25 4.09 10.04
CA ILE A 24 -11.72 4.38 11.38
C ILE A 24 -12.60 5.43 12.03
N ASN A 25 -12.96 5.18 13.28
CA ASN A 25 -13.68 6.15 14.08
C ASN A 25 -12.68 6.97 14.91
N ILE A 26 -12.78 8.29 14.83
CA ILE A 26 -11.97 9.20 15.62
C ILE A 26 -12.92 10.02 16.48
N SER A 27 -12.86 9.77 17.78
CA SER A 27 -13.77 10.29 18.79
C SER A 27 -13.34 11.67 19.29
N ASP A 28 -12.03 11.90 19.49
CA ASP A 28 -11.47 13.19 19.86
C ASP A 28 -10.97 13.96 18.63
N LEU A 29 -11.47 15.17 18.44
CA LEU A 29 -11.12 16.02 17.29
C LEU A 29 -9.77 16.73 17.45
N ARG A 30 -9.14 16.62 18.63
CA ARG A 30 -7.88 17.29 18.96
C ARG A 30 -6.68 16.36 18.90
N SER A 31 -6.86 15.07 19.16
CA SER A 31 -5.76 14.11 19.24
C SER A 31 -6.24 12.68 18.94
N VAL A 32 -5.33 11.86 18.41
CA VAL A 32 -5.57 10.42 18.22
C VAL A 32 -5.21 9.70 19.51
N SER A 33 -6.17 8.98 20.09
CA SER A 33 -5.97 8.18 21.30
C SER A 33 -5.11 6.94 21.03
N LYS A 34 -4.61 6.28 22.09
CA LYS A 34 -3.83 5.05 21.95
C LYS A 34 -4.61 3.91 21.30
N SER A 35 -5.91 3.79 21.60
CA SER A 35 -6.77 2.78 20.97
C SER A 35 -6.94 3.05 19.48
N GLU A 36 -7.22 4.30 19.10
CA GLU A 36 -7.39 4.67 17.69
C GLU A 36 -6.07 4.54 16.91
N LEU A 37 -4.94 4.84 17.54
CA LEU A 37 -3.62 4.61 16.96
C LEU A 37 -3.41 3.12 16.65
N SER A 38 -3.79 2.23 17.58
CA SER A 38 -3.69 0.79 17.36
C SER A 38 -4.62 0.33 16.23
N ASP A 39 -5.83 0.86 16.13
CA ASP A 39 -6.78 0.53 15.06
C ASP A 39 -6.23 0.99 13.69
N ILE A 40 -5.64 2.19 13.63
CA ILE A 40 -4.98 2.69 12.42
C ILE A 40 -3.79 1.81 12.04
N ALA A 41 -2.91 1.50 12.99
CA ALA A 41 -1.72 0.70 12.73
C ALA A 41 -2.08 -0.71 12.25
N ASN A 42 -3.07 -1.35 12.87
CA ASN A 42 -3.55 -2.67 12.47
C ASN A 42 -4.15 -2.63 11.06
N ALA A 43 -4.97 -1.62 10.73
CA ALA A 43 -5.52 -1.48 9.39
C ALA A 43 -4.43 -1.37 8.30
N ILE A 44 -3.29 -0.76 8.63
CA ILE A 44 -2.14 -0.63 7.72
C ILE A 44 -1.40 -1.97 7.59
N ILE A 45 -1.19 -2.66 8.72
CA ILE A 45 -0.55 -3.99 8.75
C ILE A 45 -1.39 -5.01 7.97
N ASP A 46 -2.71 -4.91 8.06
CA ASP A 46 -3.66 -5.75 7.32
C ASP A 46 -3.73 -5.40 5.81
N GLY A 47 -3.10 -4.30 5.39
CA GLY A 47 -2.94 -3.94 3.98
C GLY A 47 -4.04 -3.05 3.39
N SER A 48 -4.58 -2.11 4.17
CA SER A 48 -5.60 -1.17 3.67
C SER A 48 -5.03 -0.09 2.74
N ASP A 49 -5.62 0.11 1.55
CA ASP A 49 -5.24 1.15 0.59
C ASP A 49 -5.55 2.57 1.07
N ALA A 50 -6.60 2.72 1.87
CA ALA A 50 -7.10 4.03 2.28
C ALA A 50 -7.82 3.96 3.61
N LEU A 51 -7.69 5.03 4.39
CA LEU A 51 -8.46 5.21 5.62
C LEU A 51 -9.64 6.14 5.37
N MET A 52 -10.82 5.71 5.78
CA MET A 52 -12.02 6.53 5.82
C MET A 52 -12.24 7.03 7.24
N ILE A 53 -12.30 8.35 7.41
CA ILE A 53 -12.51 8.98 8.72
C ILE A 53 -13.74 9.92 8.69
N PRO A 54 -14.34 10.22 9.85
CA PRO A 54 -15.43 11.19 9.95
C PRO A 54 -14.98 12.56 9.47
N GLN A 55 -15.85 13.30 8.76
CA GLN A 55 -15.52 14.64 8.29
C GLN A 55 -15.18 15.61 9.43
N SER A 56 -15.79 15.43 10.61
CA SER A 56 -15.48 16.20 11.81
C SER A 56 -14.01 16.06 12.24
N ALA A 57 -13.39 14.92 11.95
CA ALA A 57 -12.01 14.59 12.27
C ALA A 57 -11.00 14.98 11.17
N CYS A 58 -11.46 15.61 10.07
CA CYS A 58 -10.58 16.09 8.99
C CYS A 58 -9.88 17.40 9.37
N THR A 59 -9.19 17.42 10.50
CA THR A 59 -8.35 18.54 10.96
C THR A 59 -6.90 18.31 10.58
N LYS A 60 -6.11 19.39 10.48
CA LYS A 60 -4.69 19.32 10.11
C LYS A 60 -3.87 18.50 11.12
N ASP A 61 -4.22 18.59 12.40
CA ASP A 61 -3.49 17.91 13.49
C ASP A 61 -3.73 16.40 13.46
N ILE A 62 -4.97 15.97 13.22
CA ILE A 62 -5.31 14.56 13.03
C ILE A 62 -4.64 14.02 11.76
N PHE A 63 -4.68 14.78 10.67
CA PHE A 63 -4.00 14.39 9.43
C PHE A 63 -2.50 14.17 9.64
N ASN A 64 -1.81 15.10 10.30
CA ASN A 64 -0.38 14.94 10.62
C ASN A 64 -0.13 13.72 11.51
N SER A 65 -0.99 13.47 12.49
CA SER A 65 -0.89 12.32 13.39
C SER A 65 -1.02 11.00 12.61
N ILE A 66 -2.03 10.88 11.75
CA ILE A 66 -2.23 9.72 10.88
C ILE A 66 -1.01 9.54 9.97
N CYS A 67 -0.50 10.60 9.35
CA CYS A 67 0.70 10.50 8.51
C CYS A 67 1.93 9.97 9.25
N VAL A 68 2.12 10.35 10.53
CA VAL A 68 3.21 9.80 11.35
C VAL A 68 2.96 8.32 11.65
N ILE A 69 1.74 7.96 12.06
CA ILE A 69 1.38 6.55 12.33
C ILE A 69 1.62 5.69 11.09
N CYS A 70 1.23 6.16 9.90
CA CYS A 70 1.45 5.42 8.66
C CYS A 70 2.93 5.19 8.38
N LYS A 71 3.77 6.21 8.56
CA LYS A 71 5.23 6.08 8.35
C LYS A 71 5.88 5.09 9.32
N GLU A 72 5.39 5.01 10.55
CA GLU A 72 5.91 4.09 11.56
C GLU A 72 5.35 2.67 11.42
N ALA A 73 4.11 2.52 10.96
CA ALA A 73 3.46 1.21 10.80
C ALA A 73 3.89 0.49 9.51
N GLU A 74 4.20 1.24 8.43
CA GLU A 74 4.63 0.68 7.14
C GLU A 74 5.80 -0.34 7.24
N PRO A 75 6.91 -0.07 7.94
CA PRO A 75 8.01 -1.04 8.05
C PRO A 75 7.65 -2.29 8.86
N ALA A 76 6.54 -2.30 9.61
CA ALA A 76 6.07 -3.49 10.32
C ALA A 76 5.39 -4.51 9.39
N VAL A 77 5.05 -4.12 8.15
CA VAL A 77 4.46 -5.03 7.16
C VAL A 77 5.52 -6.00 6.64
N TYR A 78 5.34 -7.30 6.92
CA TYR A 78 6.31 -8.32 6.51
C TYR A 78 6.12 -8.75 5.04
N GLN A 79 6.75 -8.00 4.14
CA GLN A 79 6.51 -8.12 2.70
C GLN A 79 6.93 -9.44 2.08
N ARG A 80 8.02 -10.06 2.58
CA ARG A 80 8.57 -11.28 1.98
C ARG A 80 7.58 -12.45 2.04
N ASN A 81 6.86 -12.59 3.16
CA ASN A 81 5.85 -13.65 3.29
C ASN A 81 4.65 -13.39 2.38
N ILE A 82 4.22 -12.14 2.24
CA ILE A 82 3.05 -11.79 1.42
C ILE A 82 3.34 -12.07 -0.06
N PHE A 83 4.56 -11.77 -0.53
CA PHE A 83 4.97 -12.09 -1.90
C PHE A 83 4.95 -13.61 -2.18
N GLU A 84 5.49 -14.42 -1.26
CA GLU A 84 5.49 -15.89 -1.39
C GLU A 84 4.07 -16.47 -1.38
N GLU A 85 3.19 -15.94 -0.53
CA GLU A 85 1.78 -16.32 -0.47
C GLU A 85 1.03 -15.96 -1.76
N LEU A 86 1.23 -14.74 -2.28
CA LEU A 86 0.64 -14.28 -3.54
C LEU A 86 1.07 -15.14 -4.73
N ILE A 87 2.34 -15.53 -4.80
CA ILE A 87 2.83 -16.45 -5.83
C ILE A 87 2.12 -17.80 -5.73
N THR A 88 1.97 -18.32 -4.50
CA THR A 88 1.35 -19.63 -4.26
C THR A 88 -0.13 -19.67 -4.67
N ILE A 89 -0.85 -18.56 -4.47
CA ILE A 89 -2.27 -18.44 -4.84
C ILE A 89 -2.45 -18.17 -6.35
N THR A 90 -1.42 -17.69 -7.05
CA THR A 90 -1.52 -17.37 -8.49
C THR A 90 -1.65 -18.65 -9.32
N PRO A 91 -2.77 -18.85 -10.05
CA PRO A 91 -3.02 -20.09 -10.79
C PRO A 91 -2.11 -20.24 -12.01
N ALA A 92 -1.68 -21.47 -12.29
CA ALA A 92 -0.95 -21.84 -13.49
C ALA A 92 -1.91 -22.47 -14.55
N PRO A 93 -1.75 -22.17 -15.85
CA PRO A 93 -0.74 -21.31 -16.46
C PRO A 93 -1.04 -19.81 -16.32
N MET A 94 -0.02 -19.01 -16.04
CA MET A 94 -0.15 -17.55 -15.89
C MET A 94 0.07 -16.80 -17.21
N GLU A 95 -0.51 -15.60 -17.32
CA GLU A 95 -0.22 -14.66 -18.41
C GLU A 95 1.25 -14.22 -18.33
N ALA A 96 1.89 -13.99 -19.48
CA ALA A 96 3.30 -13.55 -19.53
C ALA A 96 3.56 -12.28 -18.71
N LEU A 97 2.57 -11.37 -18.65
CA LEU A 97 2.65 -10.14 -17.84
C LEU A 97 2.83 -10.42 -16.35
N TYR A 98 2.14 -11.44 -15.80
CA TYR A 98 2.29 -11.85 -14.40
C TYR A 98 3.68 -12.41 -14.16
N GLY A 99 4.19 -13.28 -15.05
CA GLY A 99 5.53 -13.83 -14.92
C GLY A 99 6.63 -12.77 -14.93
N VAL A 100 6.52 -11.77 -15.82
CA VAL A 100 7.46 -10.64 -15.87
C VAL A 100 7.39 -9.79 -14.60
N ALA A 101 6.19 -9.50 -14.10
CA ALA A 101 6.03 -8.71 -12.88
C ALA A 101 6.57 -9.43 -11.64
N ILE A 102 6.26 -10.72 -11.46
CA ILE A 102 6.79 -11.55 -10.38
C ILE A 102 8.33 -11.55 -10.43
N SER A 103 8.90 -11.78 -11.62
CA SER A 103 10.35 -11.81 -11.81
C SER A 103 11.00 -10.45 -11.50
N ALA A 104 10.36 -9.34 -11.89
CA ALA A 104 10.85 -7.99 -11.61
C ALA A 104 10.85 -7.69 -10.10
N VAL A 105 9.78 -8.07 -9.40
CA VAL A 105 9.67 -7.91 -7.94
C VAL A 105 10.70 -8.78 -7.23
N GLU A 106 10.80 -10.07 -7.58
CA GLU A 106 11.78 -10.99 -7.01
C GLU A 106 13.23 -10.49 -7.21
N ALA A 107 13.55 -10.00 -8.41
CA ALA A 107 14.86 -9.40 -8.71
C ALA A 107 15.12 -8.16 -7.86
N SER A 108 14.13 -7.28 -7.68
CA SER A 108 14.25 -6.08 -6.85
C SER A 108 14.53 -6.41 -5.38
N LEU A 109 13.84 -7.44 -4.85
CA LEU A 109 14.02 -7.91 -3.47
C LEU A 109 15.40 -8.53 -3.26
N ARG A 110 15.89 -9.33 -4.22
CA ARG A 110 17.21 -9.95 -4.15
C ARG A 110 18.36 -8.96 -4.29
N THR A 111 18.19 -7.92 -5.11
CA THR A 111 19.22 -6.91 -5.38
C THR A 111 19.14 -5.69 -4.46
N SER A 112 18.10 -5.61 -3.61
CA SER A 112 17.79 -4.42 -2.82
C SER A 112 17.69 -3.16 -3.68
N ALA A 113 17.03 -3.29 -4.85
CA ALA A 113 16.87 -2.18 -5.78
C ALA A 113 16.06 -1.04 -5.18
N ALA A 114 16.45 0.19 -5.50
CA ALA A 114 15.81 1.40 -5.00
C ALA A 114 14.43 1.70 -5.63
N ALA A 115 14.15 1.16 -6.82
CA ALA A 115 12.89 1.37 -7.51
C ALA A 115 12.71 0.34 -8.63
N ILE A 116 11.46 0.08 -8.99
CA ILE A 116 11.09 -0.60 -10.22
C ILE A 116 10.52 0.44 -11.18
N VAL A 117 11.14 0.60 -12.35
CA VAL A 117 10.64 1.46 -13.41
C VAL A 117 9.85 0.61 -14.38
N CYS A 118 8.57 0.95 -14.59
CA CYS A 118 7.74 0.31 -15.60
C CYS A 118 7.24 1.32 -16.62
N LEU A 119 7.27 0.92 -17.89
CA LEU A 119 6.68 1.66 -18.99
C LEU A 119 5.27 1.13 -19.21
N THR A 120 4.27 2.00 -19.15
CA THR A 120 2.88 1.61 -19.34
C THR A 120 2.08 2.76 -19.96
N SER A 121 1.22 2.43 -20.92
CA SER A 121 0.29 3.37 -21.55
C SER A 121 -1.06 3.42 -20.85
N SER A 122 -1.51 2.28 -20.28
CA SER A 122 -2.82 2.14 -19.62
C SER A 122 -2.74 2.09 -18.09
N GLY A 123 -1.55 1.95 -17.51
CA GLY A 123 -1.36 1.75 -16.07
C GLY A 123 -1.53 0.30 -15.59
N ARG A 124 -1.92 -0.64 -16.46
CA ARG A 124 -2.15 -2.05 -16.08
C ARG A 124 -0.90 -2.71 -15.50
N THR A 125 0.28 -2.45 -16.07
CA THR A 125 1.56 -2.98 -15.59
C THR A 125 1.92 -2.43 -14.21
N ALA A 126 1.75 -1.12 -14.02
CA ALA A 126 2.00 -0.46 -12.74
C ALA A 126 1.08 -1.00 -11.65
N LYS A 127 -0.21 -1.19 -11.96
CA LYS A 127 -1.18 -1.79 -11.06
C LYS A 127 -0.79 -3.22 -10.66
N LEU A 128 -0.36 -4.02 -11.63
CA LEU A 128 0.01 -5.41 -11.39
C LEU A 128 1.30 -5.54 -10.56
N LEU A 129 2.27 -4.65 -10.77
CA LEU A 129 3.46 -4.56 -9.91
C LEU A 129 3.11 -4.14 -8.48
N ALA A 130 2.16 -3.21 -8.31
CA ALA A 130 1.68 -2.78 -7.00
C ALA A 130 1.01 -3.92 -6.21
N ASN A 131 0.29 -4.82 -6.89
CA ASN A 131 -0.34 -5.99 -6.26
C ASN A 131 0.68 -6.92 -5.56
N PHE A 132 1.91 -7.01 -6.06
CA PHE A 132 2.96 -7.86 -5.49
C PHE A 132 3.76 -7.18 -4.38
N GLN A 133 3.25 -6.05 -3.85
CA GLN A 133 3.70 -5.34 -2.65
C GLN A 133 5.22 -5.11 -2.57
N VAL A 134 5.72 -4.09 -3.26
CA VAL A 134 7.13 -3.68 -3.17
C VAL A 134 7.25 -2.43 -2.29
N SER A 135 7.65 -2.60 -1.03
CA SER A 135 7.99 -1.50 -0.11
C SER A 135 9.36 -1.80 0.47
N SER A 136 10.40 -1.61 -0.34
CA SER A 136 11.76 -1.79 0.13
C SER A 136 12.04 -0.78 1.26
N LEU A 137 12.56 -1.32 2.37
CA LEU A 137 12.70 -0.78 3.73
C LEU A 137 13.29 0.63 3.96
N HIS A 138 13.68 1.41 2.95
CA HIS A 138 14.31 2.71 3.17
C HIS A 138 14.03 3.72 2.05
N HIS A 139 13.02 4.58 2.20
CA HIS A 139 12.84 5.78 1.36
C HIS A 139 12.88 5.53 -0.16
N TYR A 140 11.99 4.67 -0.67
CA TYR A 140 11.99 4.32 -2.09
C TYR A 140 10.69 4.73 -2.79
N TYR A 141 10.83 5.47 -3.88
CA TYR A 141 9.74 6.06 -4.66
C TYR A 141 9.36 5.15 -5.82
N TYR A 142 8.06 4.88 -6.01
CA TYR A 142 7.54 4.33 -7.26
C TYR A 142 7.72 5.35 -8.38
N PHE A 143 8.63 5.10 -9.32
CA PHE A 143 8.75 5.91 -10.53
C PHE A 143 8.01 5.23 -11.69
N VAL A 144 6.71 5.48 -11.78
CA VAL A 144 5.90 5.06 -12.93
C VAL A 144 6.09 6.09 -14.04
N LEU A 145 6.81 5.73 -15.10
CA LEU A 145 6.92 6.57 -16.29
C LEU A 145 5.72 6.30 -17.20
N LEU A 146 4.69 7.14 -17.07
CA LEU A 146 3.57 7.22 -18.02
C LEU A 146 4.08 7.91 -19.29
N MET A 147 4.41 7.11 -20.30
CA MET A 147 4.60 7.60 -21.66
C MET A 147 3.22 7.98 -22.20
N LYS A 148 2.91 9.28 -22.23
CA LYS A 148 1.72 9.86 -22.85
C LYS A 148 2.05 10.32 -24.27
#